data_AF-A0A967PJ14-F1
#
_entry.id   AF-A0A967PJ14-F1
#
_cell.length_a   1.000
_cell.length_b   1.000
_cell.length_c   1.000
_cell.angle_alpha   90.00
_cell.angle_beta   90.00
_cell.angle_gamma   90.00
#
_symmetry.space_group_name_H-M   'P 1'
#
loop_
_entity.id
_entity.type
_entity.pdbx_description
1 polymer ?
#
loop_
_entity_poly.entity_id
_entity_poly.type
_entity_poly.pdbx_seq_one_letter_code
_entity_poly.pdbx_strand_id
1 'polypeptide(L)' 'HMLRLQAHHPERRPLIVMTPKSLLRTKATFSPTTVLSDGAFQSVIPDGTVGADVRRVLLCTGKVYYHLLEHREAR' A
#
# COMPACT_ATOMS: atom_id res chain seq x y z
N HIS A 1 4.04 -5.20 -8.88
CA HIS A 1 5.36 -5.49 -8.27
C HIS A 1 5.45 -6.80 -7.51
N MET A 2 4.69 -7.00 -6.43
CA MET A 2 4.77 -8.22 -5.59
C MET A 2 4.75 -9.55 -6.39
N LEU A 3 3.84 -9.69 -7.35
CA LEU A 3 3.75 -10.91 -8.17
C LEU A 3 4.97 -11.12 -9.07
N ARG A 4 5.55 -10.05 -9.61
CA ARG A 4 6.81 -10.13 -10.38
C ARG A 4 7.96 -10.57 -9.48
N LEU A 5 8.05 -10.03 -8.27
CA LEU A 5 9.06 -10.47 -7.29
C LEU A 5 8.95 -11.97 -7.03
N GLN A 6 7.74 -12.47 -6.79
CA GLN A 6 7.51 -13.89 -6.57
C GLN A 6 7.90 -14.76 -7.77
N ALA A 7 7.57 -14.31 -8.99
CA ALA A 7 7.91 -15.02 -10.22
C ALA A 7 9.43 -15.09 -10.47
N HIS A 8 10.17 -14.03 -10.13
CA HIS A 8 11.62 -13.96 -10.27
C HIS A 8 12.39 -14.47 -9.04
N HIS A 9 11.72 -14.77 -7.93
CA HIS A 9 12.39 -15.21 -6.72
C HIS A 9 13.10 -16.56 -6.96
N PRO A 10 14.42 -16.66 -6.68
CA PRO A 10 15.21 -17.86 -6.98
C PRO A 10 14.72 -19.07 -6.17
N GLU A 11 14.33 -18.84 -4.92
CA GLU A 11 13.72 -19.86 -4.07
C GLU A 11 12.20 -19.83 -4.16
N ARG A 12 11.55 -20.94 -4.49
CA ARG A 12 10.08 -21.01 -4.59
C ARG A 12 9.45 -21.15 -3.20
N ARG A 13 9.33 -20.06 -2.46
CA ARG A 13 8.63 -20.00 -1.17
C ARG A 13 7.16 -19.62 -1.38
N PRO A 14 6.16 -20.26 -0.74
CA PRO A 14 4.76 -19.85 -0.87
C PRO A 14 4.55 -18.38 -0.46
N LEU A 15 3.79 -17.63 -1.27
CA LEU A 15 3.41 -16.26 -0.97
C LEU A 15 1.95 -16.22 -0.50
N ILE A 16 1.74 -15.86 0.77
CA ILE A 16 0.40 -15.69 1.34
C ILE A 16 -0.04 -14.24 1.15
N VAL A 17 -1.14 -14.02 0.43
CA VAL A 17 -1.64 -12.69 0.05
C VAL A 17 -3.04 -12.48 0.61
N MET A 18 -3.21 -11.40 1.38
CA MET A 18 -4.52 -10.95 1.86
C MET A 18 -5.18 -10.06 0.81
N THR A 19 -5.75 -10.69 -0.23
CA THR A 19 -6.35 -9.96 -1.35
C THR A 19 -7.58 -9.16 -0.89
N PRO A 20 -7.62 -7.84 -1.10
CA PRO A 20 -8.74 -7.02 -0.67
C PRO A 20 -9.95 -7.20 -1.62
N LYS A 21 -11.15 -7.29 -1.04
CA LYS A 21 -12.41 -7.43 -1.80
C LYS A 21 -13.03 -6.08 -2.17
N SER A 22 -13.20 -5.18 -1.20
CA SER A 22 -13.84 -3.88 -1.40
C SER A 22 -12.99 -2.92 -2.24
N LEU A 23 -11.66 -2.97 -2.08
CA LEU A 23 -10.72 -2.03 -2.73
C LEU A 23 -10.60 -2.20 -4.24
N LEU A 24 -11.19 -3.24 -4.84
CA LEU A 24 -11.13 -3.48 -6.28
C LEU A 24 -11.90 -2.42 -7.10
N ARG A 25 -12.82 -1.68 -6.46
CA ARG A 25 -13.69 -0.70 -7.14
C ARG A 25 -13.50 0.73 -6.64
N THR A 26 -12.66 0.95 -5.64
CA THR A 26 -12.45 2.27 -5.04
C THR A 26 -11.44 3.06 -5.86
N LYS A 27 -11.79 4.25 -6.37
CA LYS A 27 -10.87 5.06 -7.18
C LYS A 27 -9.57 5.43 -6.46
N ALA A 28 -9.61 5.61 -5.15
CA ALA A 28 -8.45 5.95 -4.32
C ALA A 28 -7.36 4.85 -4.32
N THR A 29 -7.65 3.63 -4.79
CA THR A 29 -6.70 2.52 -4.82
C THR A 29 -6.00 2.37 -6.18
N PHE A 30 -6.33 3.22 -7.15
CA PHE A 30 -5.76 3.16 -8.48
C PHE A 30 -4.34 3.71 -8.49
N SER A 31 -3.45 3.00 -9.18
CA SER A 31 -2.07 3.41 -9.39
C SER A 31 -1.88 3.84 -10.84
N PRO A 32 -1.14 4.93 -11.12
CA PRO A 32 -0.77 5.27 -12.48
C PRO A 32 0.18 4.20 -13.07
N THR A 33 0.19 4.09 -14.39
CA THR A 33 1.02 3.09 -15.10
C THR A 33 2.52 3.32 -14.89
N THR A 34 2.95 4.56 -14.68
CA THR A 34 4.34 4.92 -14.38
C THR A 34 4.86 4.24 -13.10
N VAL A 35 4.01 4.09 -12.08
CA VAL A 35 4.36 3.34 -10.86
C VAL A 35 4.65 1.87 -11.16
N LEU A 36 4.03 1.29 -12.20
CA LEU A 36 4.30 -0.08 -12.63
C LEU A 36 5.57 -0.21 -13.49
N SER A 37 5.88 0.81 -14.30
CA SER A 37 7.07 0.81 -15.17
C SER A 37 8.35 1.14 -14.42
N ASP A 38 8.34 2.22 -13.64
CA ASP A 38 9.55 2.81 -13.04
C ASP A 38 9.65 2.53 -11.53
N GLY A 39 8.59 1.98 -10.93
CA GLY A 39 8.54 1.69 -9.51
C GLY A 39 9.04 0.29 -9.13
N ALA A 40 9.08 0.06 -7.83
CA ALA A 40 9.41 -1.23 -7.23
C ALA A 40 8.38 -1.63 -6.17
N PHE A 41 8.48 -2.86 -5.66
CA PHE A 41 7.69 -3.27 -4.51
C PHE A 41 8.13 -2.49 -3.27
N GLN A 42 7.17 -1.96 -2.53
CA GLN A 42 7.41 -1.27 -1.28
C GLN A 42 6.89 -2.15 -0.14
N SER A 43 7.79 -2.62 0.73
CA SER A 43 7.41 -3.38 1.93
C SER A 43 6.68 -2.51 2.94
N VAL A 44 7.01 -1.23 2.98
CA VAL A 44 6.36 -0.18 3.78
C VAL A 44 6.17 1.04 2.88
N ILE A 45 4.95 1.59 2.88
CA ILE A 45 4.64 2.83 2.18
C ILE A 45 4.62 3.96 3.22
N PRO A 46 5.56 4.92 3.17
CA PRO A 46 5.60 6.02 4.12
C PRO A 46 4.50 7.04 3.81
N ASP A 47 4.04 7.74 4.86
CA ASP A 47 3.13 8.86 4.72
C ASP A 47 3.92 10.15 4.46
N GLY A 48 3.87 10.64 3.21
CA GLY A 48 4.55 11.87 2.79
C GLY A 48 3.75 13.16 3.02
N THR A 49 2.56 13.08 3.65
CA THR A 49 1.67 14.24 3.80
C THR A 49 1.90 15.04 5.07
N VAL A 50 2.81 14.60 5.94
CA VAL A 50 3.02 15.17 7.28
C VAL A 50 4.42 15.75 7.46
N GLY A 51 4.52 16.87 8.18
CA GLY A 51 5.77 17.55 8.51
C GLY A 51 6.46 17.02 9.77
N ALA A 52 7.41 17.77 10.32
CA ALA A 52 8.21 17.36 11.48
C ALA A 52 7.42 17.27 12.81
N ASP A 53 6.26 17.92 12.92
CA ASP A 53 5.49 18.02 14.17
C ASP A 53 4.53 16.83 14.43
N VAL A 54 4.86 15.64 13.89
CA VAL A 54 4.05 14.44 14.07
C VAL A 54 4.16 13.92 15.51
N ARG A 55 3.03 13.86 16.21
CA ARG A 55 2.94 13.36 17.60
C ARG A 55 2.56 11.88 17.72
N ARG A 56 1.97 11.30 16.68
CA ARG A 56 1.46 9.91 16.69
C ARG A 56 1.58 9.29 15.31
N VAL A 57 2.14 8.09 15.27
CA VAL A 57 2.23 7.26 14.06
C VAL A 57 1.32 6.05 14.23
N LEU A 58 0.46 5.80 13.24
CA LEU A 58 -0.40 4.62 13.20
C LEU A 58 0.09 3.68 12.12
N LEU A 59 0.58 2.51 12.53
CA LEU A 59 0.95 1.44 11.59
C LEU A 59 -0.30 0.68 11.21
N CYS A 60 -0.50 0.47 9.91
CA CYS A 60 -1.67 -0.20 9.41
C CYS A 60 -1.38 -0.98 8.12
N THR A 61 -2.24 -1.93 7.77
CA THR A 61 -2.08 -2.77 6.58
C THR A 61 -3.41 -3.02 5.88
N GLY A 62 -3.39 -3.03 4.55
CA GLY A 62 -4.57 -3.27 3.73
C GLY A 62 -5.62 -2.16 3.85
N LYS A 63 -6.91 -2.53 3.82
CA LYS A 63 -8.02 -1.59 3.66
C LYS A 63 -8.20 -0.57 4.79
N VAL A 64 -7.74 -0.89 6.00
CA VAL A 64 -7.91 0.00 7.16
C VAL A 64 -7.21 1.34 6.97
N TYR A 65 -6.17 1.39 6.12
CA TYR A 65 -5.50 2.64 5.74
C TYR A 65 -6.49 3.69 5.23
N TYR A 66 -7.40 3.33 4.33
CA TYR A 66 -8.36 4.27 3.76
C TYR A 66 -9.35 4.79 4.81
N HIS A 67 -9.79 3.93 5.74
CA HIS A 67 -10.64 4.37 6.85
C HIS A 67 -9.91 5.34 7.80
N LEU A 68 -8.63 5.10 8.06
CA LEU A 68 -7.80 6.00 8.87
C LEU A 68 -7.54 7.33 8.16
N LEU A 69 -7.34 7.29 6.84
CA LEU A 69 -7.16 8.47 6.02
C LEU A 69 -8.42 9.34 6.02
N GLU A 70 -9.58 8.74 5.75
CA GLU A 70 -10.89 9.41 5.82
C GLU A 70 -11.14 10.04 7.20
N HIS A 71 -10.89 9.30 8.27
CA HIS A 71 -11.04 9.82 9.63
C HIS A 71 -10.06 10.97 9.94
N ARG A 72 -8.85 10.93 9.35
CA ARG A 72 -7.87 12.01 9.53
C ARG A 72 -8.27 13.26 8.77
N GLU A 73 -8.80 13.13 7.55
CA GLU A 73 -9.25 14.26 6.72
C GLU A 73 -10.52 14.92 7.26
N ALA A 74 -11.38 14.15 7.93
CA ALA A 74 -12.59 14.68 8.56
C ALA A 74 -12.34 15.45 9.87
N ARG A 75 -11.11 15.40 10.41
CA ARG A 75 -10.72 16.03 11.67
C ARG A 75 -9.99 17.34 11.44
#